data_AF-A0A973DS08-F1
#
_entry.id   AF-A0A973DS08-F1
#
_cell.length_a   1.000
_cell.length_b   1.000
_cell.length_c   1.000
_cell.angle_alpha   90.00
_cell.angle_beta   90.00
_cell.angle_gamma   90.00
#
_symmetry.space_group_name_H-M   'P 1'
#
loop_
_entity.id
_entity.type
_entity.pdbx_description
1 polymer ?
#
loop_
_entity_poly.entity_id
_entity_poly.type
_entity_poly.pdbx_seq_one_letter_code
_entity_poly.pdbx_strand_id
1 'polypeptide(L)'
;MIRRLRAWFSAPAADAAGADFVSGPAEDLAVLRERLSSLEADPYLSVADTDLNLISVFDDLKYDRSDADVMSIAMRRYAFKKLNDLGFRQTSGTVLTHGQFDCRVVVPKFHALGASPFDITRYTPKRTQDYYLLTPTQTACRFVDLYPHADAVERVKMLISKHPINIYRMMDYLDHSGAHREFLNAIGHLKNVQRQAIKDDPLCRRRALG
;
A
#
# COMPACT_ATOMS: atom_id res chain seq x y z
N MET A 1 30.00 12.22 -51.90
CA MET A 1 29.06 11.13 -52.27
C MET A 1 28.97 10.15 -51.10
N ILE A 2 27.91 10.20 -50.29
CA ILE A 2 26.79 9.20 -50.19
C ILE A 2 27.31 7.91 -49.50
N ARG A 3 26.94 7.43 -48.29
CA ARG A 3 25.78 7.51 -47.36
C ARG A 3 24.40 7.18 -47.96
N ARG A 4 23.92 5.94 -47.73
CA ARG A 4 22.53 5.48 -47.38
C ARG A 4 22.35 4.02 -47.85
N LEU A 5 21.97 3.04 -47.01
CA LEU A 5 20.69 2.76 -46.30
C LEU A 5 19.60 2.11 -47.17
N ARG A 6 19.02 1.05 -46.59
CA ARG A 6 17.72 0.36 -46.81
C ARG A 6 17.73 -0.81 -47.82
N ALA A 7 17.54 -2.05 -47.38
CA ALA A 7 16.37 -2.71 -46.76
C ALA A 7 15.32 -3.13 -47.78
N TRP A 8 14.95 -4.41 -47.78
CA TRP A 8 13.63 -4.99 -48.14
C TRP A 8 13.69 -6.51 -47.90
N PHE A 9 13.07 -6.98 -46.82
CA PHE A 9 11.75 -7.63 -46.75
C PHE A 9 11.83 -9.15 -46.86
N SER A 10 11.53 -9.83 -45.76
CA SER A 10 10.64 -10.99 -45.73
C SER A 10 10.23 -11.29 -44.29
N ALA A 11 8.94 -11.19 -44.04
CA ALA A 11 8.21 -11.83 -42.94
C ALA A 11 6.78 -12.09 -43.47
N PRO A 12 5.96 -12.97 -42.89
CA PRO A 12 6.22 -13.96 -41.83
C PRO A 12 5.77 -15.39 -42.23
N ALA A 13 6.12 -16.40 -41.43
CA ALA A 13 5.38 -17.66 -41.39
C ALA A 13 4.65 -17.74 -40.04
N ALA A 14 3.33 -17.92 -40.13
CA ALA A 14 2.42 -18.08 -39.02
C ALA A 14 2.31 -19.55 -38.56
N ASP A 15 1.70 -19.71 -37.40
CA ASP A 15 1.06 -20.90 -36.84
C ASP A 15 1.91 -21.89 -36.03
N ALA A 16 1.98 -21.60 -34.73
CA ALA A 16 1.70 -22.60 -33.72
C ALA A 16 0.59 -22.05 -32.79
N ALA A 17 -0.65 -22.41 -33.11
CA ALA A 17 -1.82 -22.19 -32.29
C ALA A 17 -1.76 -23.05 -31.03
N GLY A 18 -2.12 -22.47 -29.87
CA GLY A 18 -2.32 -23.24 -28.64
C GLY A 18 -2.02 -22.51 -27.34
N ALA A 19 -2.61 -21.32 -27.12
CA ALA A 19 -2.98 -20.83 -25.80
C ALA A 19 -3.83 -19.56 -25.98
N ASP A 20 -5.16 -19.73 -25.96
CA ASP A 20 -6.07 -18.61 -25.80
C ASP A 20 -5.84 -17.98 -24.42
N PHE A 21 -5.03 -16.93 -24.36
CA PHE A 21 -5.07 -15.93 -23.30
C PHE A 21 -5.49 -14.62 -23.93
N VAL A 22 -6.80 -14.41 -24.01
CA VAL A 22 -7.40 -13.12 -24.33
C VAL A 22 -8.27 -12.73 -23.14
N SER A 23 -7.61 -12.35 -22.05
CA SER A 23 -8.19 -11.41 -21.09
C SER A 23 -7.42 -10.10 -21.27
N GLY A 24 -8.14 -8.99 -21.42
CA GLY A 24 -7.50 -7.69 -21.58
C GLY A 24 -6.69 -7.32 -20.31
N PRO A 25 -5.71 -6.39 -20.39
CA PRO A 25 -4.96 -5.93 -19.21
C PRO A 25 -5.86 -5.46 -18.06
N ALA A 26 -7.05 -4.94 -18.38
CA ALA A 26 -8.04 -4.50 -17.40
C ALA A 26 -8.80 -5.65 -16.72
N GLU A 27 -9.15 -6.71 -17.46
CA GLU A 27 -9.86 -7.88 -16.94
C GLU A 27 -8.93 -8.71 -16.03
N ASP A 28 -7.67 -8.84 -16.43
CA ASP A 28 -6.60 -9.46 -15.66
C ASP A 28 -6.37 -8.76 -14.31
N LEU A 29 -6.37 -7.42 -14.31
CA LEU A 29 -6.25 -6.64 -13.08
C LEU A 29 -7.51 -6.74 -12.20
N ALA A 30 -8.70 -6.90 -12.77
CA ALA A 30 -9.92 -7.12 -12.01
C ALA A 30 -9.86 -8.48 -11.29
N VAL A 31 -9.39 -9.53 -11.96
CA VAL A 31 -9.17 -10.85 -11.34
C VAL A 31 -8.13 -10.76 -10.21
N LEU A 32 -7.03 -10.03 -10.41
CA LEU A 32 -6.04 -9.82 -9.35
C LEU A 32 -6.63 -9.06 -8.16
N ARG A 33 -7.45 -8.01 -8.40
CA ARG A 33 -8.13 -7.28 -7.35
C ARG A 33 -9.06 -8.18 -6.54
N GLU A 34 -9.79 -9.06 -7.20
CA GLU A 34 -10.64 -10.04 -6.52
C GLU A 34 -9.81 -11.02 -5.69
N ARG A 35 -8.64 -11.46 -6.18
CA ARG A 35 -7.73 -12.28 -5.35
C ARG A 35 -7.21 -11.53 -4.13
N LEU A 36 -6.88 -10.25 -4.30
CA LEU A 36 -6.40 -9.39 -3.21
C LEU A 36 -7.52 -9.06 -2.21
N SER A 37 -8.79 -9.10 -2.59
CA SER A 37 -9.92 -8.88 -1.67
C SER A 37 -9.97 -9.93 -0.55
N SER A 38 -9.38 -11.12 -0.77
CA SER A 38 -9.21 -12.15 0.27
C SER A 38 -8.36 -11.66 1.47
N LEU A 39 -7.51 -10.66 1.26
CA LEU A 39 -6.76 -10.01 2.35
C LEU A 39 -7.69 -9.26 3.30
N GLU A 40 -8.93 -8.95 2.92
CA GLU A 40 -9.85 -8.27 3.82
C GLU A 40 -10.21 -9.09 5.06
N ALA A 41 -10.16 -10.41 4.97
CA ALA A 41 -10.33 -11.30 6.11
C ALA A 41 -9.08 -11.42 7.00
N ASP A 42 -7.92 -10.96 6.54
CA ASP A 42 -6.67 -11.08 7.29
C ASP A 42 -6.57 -10.01 8.39
N PRO A 43 -6.14 -10.40 9.62
CA PRO A 43 -6.05 -9.49 10.75
C PRO A 43 -4.89 -8.48 10.69
N TYR A 44 -3.86 -8.73 9.88
CA TYR A 44 -2.65 -7.91 9.86
C TYR A 44 -2.31 -7.35 8.48
N LEU A 45 -3.00 -7.79 7.42
CA LEU A 45 -2.76 -7.33 6.05
C LEU A 45 -4.10 -7.02 5.39
N SER A 46 -4.22 -5.92 4.67
CA SER A 46 -5.48 -5.51 4.05
C SER A 46 -5.22 -4.59 2.87
N VAL A 47 -6.10 -4.64 1.87
CA VAL A 47 -6.12 -3.63 0.81
C VAL A 47 -6.82 -2.41 1.39
N ALA A 48 -6.04 -1.47 1.91
CA ALA A 48 -6.58 -0.30 2.59
C ALA A 48 -7.29 0.66 1.64
N ASP A 49 -6.87 0.70 0.37
CA ASP A 49 -7.53 1.51 -0.65
C ASP A 49 -7.25 0.99 -2.06
N THR A 50 -8.31 0.72 -2.81
CA THR A 50 -8.27 0.16 -4.17
C THR A 50 -8.01 1.21 -5.25
N ASP A 51 -8.31 2.48 -4.99
CA ASP A 51 -8.13 3.56 -5.97
C ASP A 51 -6.66 3.98 -5.99
N LEU A 52 -6.03 4.05 -4.82
CA LEU A 52 -4.62 4.36 -4.64
C LEU A 52 -3.71 3.12 -4.75
N ASN A 53 -4.30 1.92 -4.77
CA ASN A 53 -3.61 0.63 -4.72
C ASN A 53 -2.66 0.57 -3.50
N LEU A 54 -3.22 0.72 -2.30
CA LEU A 54 -2.49 0.69 -1.04
C LEU A 54 -2.82 -0.59 -0.28
N ILE A 55 -1.79 -1.31 0.13
CA ILE A 55 -1.86 -2.43 1.05
C ILE A 55 -1.29 -1.95 2.38
N SER A 56 -2.05 -2.09 3.45
CA SER A 56 -1.61 -1.80 4.81
C SER A 56 -1.22 -3.10 5.51
N VAL A 57 -0.06 -3.11 6.14
CA VAL A 57 0.34 -4.16 7.08
C VAL A 57 0.42 -3.59 8.49
N PHE A 58 -0.14 -4.29 9.47
CA PHE A 58 -0.26 -3.91 10.87
C PHE A 58 0.55 -4.87 11.77
N ASP A 59 1.00 -4.40 12.93
CA ASP A 59 1.82 -5.17 13.88
C ASP A 59 1.18 -5.18 15.28
N ASP A 60 1.29 -4.07 16.02
CA ASP A 60 0.89 -3.95 17.41
C ASP A 60 -0.01 -2.71 17.65
N LEU A 61 -0.81 -2.77 18.71
CA LEU A 61 -1.72 -1.73 19.17
C LEU A 61 -1.03 -0.65 20.00
N LYS A 62 0.20 -0.92 20.46
CA LYS A 62 0.99 0.00 21.27
C LYS A 62 1.84 0.87 20.36
N TYR A 63 1.64 2.18 20.45
CA TYR A 63 2.46 3.16 19.76
C TYR A 63 3.21 4.00 20.77
N ASP A 64 4.53 4.08 20.62
CA ASP A 64 5.29 5.20 21.14
C ASP A 64 5.33 6.31 20.09
N ARG A 65 5.14 7.57 20.51
CA ARG A 65 5.31 8.74 19.65
C ARG A 65 6.74 8.83 19.12
N SER A 66 7.72 8.33 19.87
CA SER A 66 9.13 8.35 19.50
C SER A 66 9.47 7.34 18.40
N ASP A 67 8.64 6.31 18.21
CA ASP A 67 8.88 5.28 17.21
C ASP A 67 8.91 5.89 15.80
N ALA A 68 9.98 5.57 15.09
CA ALA A 68 10.01 5.81 13.66
C ALA A 68 8.93 4.93 13.02
N ASP A 69 8.12 5.51 12.15
CA ASP A 69 7.04 4.78 11.48
C ASP A 69 7.61 3.90 10.35
N VAL A 70 8.36 2.86 10.74
CA VAL A 70 9.08 1.97 9.83
C VAL A 70 8.47 0.58 9.90
N MET A 71 8.28 -0.04 8.73
CA MET A 71 7.82 -1.42 8.66
C MET A 71 8.83 -2.36 9.32
N SER A 72 8.37 -3.08 10.36
CA SER A 72 9.21 -4.04 11.09
C SER A 72 9.56 -5.26 10.21
N ILE A 73 10.59 -6.01 10.62
CA ILE A 73 10.96 -7.26 9.95
C ILE A 73 9.80 -8.28 10.03
N ALA A 74 9.07 -8.30 11.15
CA ALA A 74 7.92 -9.18 11.36
C ALA A 74 6.79 -8.85 10.38
N MET A 75 6.40 -7.57 10.28
CA MET A 75 5.43 -7.08 9.29
C MET A 75 5.82 -7.48 7.87
N ARG A 76 7.07 -7.23 7.48
CA ARG A 76 7.57 -7.55 6.14
C ARG A 76 7.49 -9.06 5.86
N ARG A 77 7.95 -9.90 6.78
CA ARG A 77 7.90 -11.36 6.63
C ARG A 77 6.47 -11.86 6.51
N TYR A 78 5.57 -11.35 7.35
CA TYR A 78 4.17 -11.71 7.32
C TYR A 78 3.51 -11.33 5.99
N ALA A 79 3.66 -10.07 5.57
CA ALA A 79 3.11 -9.58 4.31
C ALA A 79 3.66 -10.35 3.10
N PHE A 80 4.97 -10.61 3.08
CA PHE A 80 5.60 -11.32 1.97
C PHE A 80 5.10 -12.75 1.87
N LYS A 81 4.93 -13.44 3.01
CA LYS A 81 4.34 -14.78 3.04
C LYS A 81 2.94 -14.77 2.43
N LYS A 82 2.07 -13.87 2.89
CA LYS A 82 0.67 -13.77 2.41
C LYS A 82 0.57 -13.41 0.93
N LEU A 83 1.37 -12.46 0.46
CA LEU A 83 1.42 -12.08 -0.94
C LEU A 83 1.98 -13.21 -1.82
N ASN A 84 2.90 -14.01 -1.29
CA ASN A 84 3.43 -15.18 -1.98
C ASN A 84 2.36 -16.26 -2.21
N ASP A 85 1.49 -16.47 -1.23
CA ASP A 85 0.33 -17.38 -1.37
C ASP A 85 -0.64 -16.90 -2.48
N LEU A 86 -0.64 -15.60 -2.79
CA LEU A 86 -1.41 -15.00 -3.88
C LEU A 86 -0.67 -14.94 -5.23
N GLY A 87 0.52 -15.53 -5.33
CA GLY A 87 1.29 -15.62 -6.57
C GLY A 87 2.36 -14.53 -6.78
N PHE A 88 2.54 -13.63 -5.82
CA PHE A 88 3.65 -12.65 -5.89
C PHE A 88 4.98 -13.29 -5.52
N ARG A 89 6.04 -13.03 -6.29
CA ARG A 89 7.40 -13.51 -6.00
C ARG A 89 8.31 -12.33 -5.71
N GLN A 90 9.13 -12.46 -4.66
CA GLN A 90 10.10 -11.43 -4.33
C GLN A 90 11.20 -11.37 -5.39
N THR A 91 11.34 -10.24 -6.08
CA THR A 91 12.40 -10.01 -7.07
C THR A 91 13.54 -9.15 -6.53
N SER A 92 13.27 -8.35 -5.50
CA SER A 92 14.29 -7.60 -4.78
C SER A 92 13.93 -7.44 -3.30
N GLY A 93 14.82 -6.82 -2.51
CA GLY A 93 14.55 -6.52 -1.10
C GLY A 93 13.32 -5.62 -0.85
N THR A 94 12.74 -5.00 -1.88
CA THR A 94 11.62 -4.05 -1.78
C THR A 94 10.53 -4.26 -2.82
N VAL A 95 10.64 -5.27 -3.67
CA VAL A 95 9.69 -5.47 -4.77
C VAL A 95 9.30 -6.93 -4.82
N LEU A 96 7.98 -7.17 -4.88
CA LEU A 96 7.40 -8.44 -5.27
C LEU A 96 6.68 -8.26 -6.60
N THR A 97 6.76 -9.23 -7.50
CA THR A 97 6.13 -9.20 -8.82
C THR A 97 5.15 -10.34 -8.98
N HIS A 98 4.02 -10.08 -9.64
CA HIS A 98 3.07 -11.08 -10.08
C HIS A 98 3.22 -11.25 -11.59
N GLY A 99 3.89 -12.33 -12.01
CA GLY A 99 4.25 -12.53 -13.42
C GLY A 99 3.05 -12.58 -14.35
N GLN A 100 1.96 -13.25 -13.95
CA GLN A 100 0.75 -13.40 -14.78
C GLN A 100 0.04 -12.07 -15.06
N PHE A 101 0.07 -11.11 -14.12
CA PHE A 101 -0.76 -9.90 -14.18
C PHE A 101 0.07 -8.62 -14.38
N ASP A 102 1.39 -8.75 -14.63
CA ASP A 102 2.36 -7.65 -14.68
C ASP A 102 2.12 -6.59 -13.57
N CYS A 103 2.00 -7.05 -12.33
CA CYS A 103 1.74 -6.20 -11.19
C CYS A 103 2.89 -6.31 -10.18
N ARG A 104 3.20 -5.21 -9.50
CA ARG A 104 4.22 -5.19 -8.44
C ARG A 104 3.62 -4.73 -7.12
N VAL A 105 4.11 -5.31 -6.03
CA VAL A 105 3.99 -4.72 -4.70
C VAL A 105 5.33 -4.11 -4.34
N VAL A 106 5.34 -2.79 -4.13
CA VAL A 106 6.53 -2.01 -3.83
C VAL A 106 6.51 -1.64 -2.35
N VAL A 107 7.61 -1.92 -1.65
CA VAL A 107 7.86 -1.51 -0.27
C VAL A 107 8.77 -0.29 -0.30
N PRO A 108 8.25 0.93 -0.12
CA PRO A 108 9.10 2.12 -0.14
C PRO A 108 10.11 2.10 1.01
N LYS A 109 11.27 2.71 0.78
CA LYS A 109 12.33 2.82 1.80
C LYS A 109 12.33 4.21 2.41
N PHE A 110 12.67 4.29 3.69
CA PHE A 110 13.06 5.56 4.28
C PHE A 110 14.41 5.98 3.71
N HIS A 111 14.46 7.22 3.21
CA HIS A 111 15.68 7.80 2.62
C HIS A 111 16.52 8.58 3.65
N ALA A 112 15.93 8.97 4.78
CA ALA A 112 16.61 9.67 5.86
C ALA A 112 16.07 9.24 7.23
N LEU A 113 16.92 9.32 8.26
CA LEU A 113 16.51 9.14 9.64
C LEU A 113 15.56 10.29 10.03
N GLY A 114 14.40 9.95 10.61
CA GLY A 114 13.38 10.95 10.96
C GLY A 114 12.58 11.50 9.78
N ALA A 115 12.66 10.89 8.59
CA ALA A 115 11.81 11.31 7.48
C ALA A 115 10.31 11.16 7.82
N SER A 116 9.53 12.05 7.22
CA SER A 116 8.08 12.12 7.42
C SER A 116 7.40 10.87 6.87
N PRO A 117 6.41 10.29 7.58
CA PRO A 117 5.56 9.25 6.99
C PRO A 117 4.76 9.74 5.77
N PHE A 118 4.54 11.05 5.62
CA PHE A 118 3.96 11.65 4.42
C PHE A 118 4.85 11.53 3.18
N ASP A 119 6.18 11.59 3.36
CA ASP A 119 7.14 11.53 2.27
C ASP A 119 7.47 10.09 1.81
N ILE A 120 6.89 9.06 2.44
CA ILE A 120 7.33 7.67 2.26
C ILE A 120 7.33 7.19 0.80
N THR A 121 6.36 7.66 -0.01
CA THR A 121 6.25 7.27 -1.43
C THR A 121 6.99 8.21 -2.37
N ARG A 122 7.49 9.35 -1.89
CA ARG A 122 8.00 10.45 -2.72
C ARG A 122 9.12 10.05 -3.67
N TYR A 123 10.03 9.19 -3.20
CA TYR A 123 11.22 8.77 -3.92
C TYR A 123 11.14 7.36 -4.49
N THR A 124 10.02 6.68 -4.28
CA THR A 124 9.78 5.32 -4.81
C THR A 124 8.47 5.33 -5.61
N PRO A 125 8.40 6.02 -6.77
CA PRO A 125 7.20 6.03 -7.59
C PRO A 125 6.85 4.62 -8.09
N LYS A 126 5.56 4.32 -8.21
CA LYS A 126 5.03 3.07 -8.74
C LYS A 126 4.23 3.30 -10.02
N ARG A 127 4.03 2.25 -10.83
CA ARG A 127 3.09 2.32 -11.97
C ARG A 127 1.66 2.34 -11.43
N THR A 128 0.71 2.76 -12.26
CA THR A 128 -0.71 2.83 -11.88
C THR A 128 -1.23 1.49 -11.36
N GLN A 129 -0.92 0.37 -12.05
CA GLN A 129 -1.38 -0.97 -11.65
C GLN A 129 -0.66 -1.57 -10.44
N ASP A 130 0.49 -1.01 -10.05
CA ASP A 130 1.28 -1.53 -8.93
C ASP A 130 0.65 -1.11 -7.60
N TYR A 131 1.01 -1.78 -6.52
CA TYR A 131 0.60 -1.48 -5.16
C TYR A 131 1.76 -0.99 -4.30
N TYR A 132 1.47 -0.14 -3.32
CA TYR A 132 2.38 0.09 -2.21
C TYR A 132 2.03 -0.83 -1.04
N LEU A 133 3.04 -1.37 -0.36
CA LEU A 133 2.90 -1.97 0.96
C LEU A 133 3.43 -0.98 2.00
N LEU A 134 2.54 -0.51 2.88
CA LEU A 134 2.79 0.56 3.83
C LEU A 134 2.39 0.14 5.26
N THR A 135 2.94 0.83 6.25
CA THR A 135 2.40 0.80 7.62
C THR A 135 1.03 1.50 7.65
N PRO A 136 0.22 1.30 8.70
CA PRO A 136 -1.08 1.96 8.80
C PRO A 136 -0.95 3.49 8.90
N THR A 137 0.05 4.00 9.61
CA THR A 137 0.30 5.45 9.70
C THR A 137 0.68 6.04 8.35
N GLN A 138 1.57 5.39 7.58
CA GLN A 138 1.90 5.81 6.22
C GLN A 138 0.68 5.80 5.31
N THR A 139 -0.15 4.75 5.37
CA THR A 139 -1.41 4.68 4.63
C THR A 139 -2.33 5.86 4.99
N ALA A 140 -2.50 6.17 6.28
CA ALA A 140 -3.28 7.32 6.73
C ALA A 140 -2.73 8.64 6.18
N CYS A 141 -1.41 8.86 6.23
CA CYS A 141 -0.77 10.03 5.62
C CYS A 141 -1.11 10.17 4.13
N ARG A 142 -1.10 9.05 3.38
CA ARG A 142 -1.50 9.06 1.96
C ARG A 142 -2.96 9.48 1.76
N PHE A 143 -3.86 9.12 2.67
CA PHE A 143 -5.25 9.58 2.59
C PHE A 143 -5.35 11.08 2.79
N VAL A 144 -4.62 11.61 3.77
CA VAL A 144 -4.60 13.06 4.06
C VAL A 144 -4.04 13.87 2.89
N ASP A 145 -3.00 13.35 2.21
CA ASP A 145 -2.38 14.04 1.07
C ASP A 145 -3.23 14.02 -0.22
N LEU A 146 -4.02 12.96 -0.42
CA LEU A 146 -4.59 12.66 -1.74
C LEU A 146 -6.12 12.77 -1.82
N TYR A 147 -6.82 12.73 -0.68
CA TYR A 147 -8.28 12.85 -0.65
C TYR A 147 -8.72 14.20 -0.10
N PRO A 148 -9.91 14.68 -0.52
CA PRO A 148 -10.57 15.79 0.16
C PRO A 148 -10.72 15.54 1.66
N HIS A 149 -10.73 16.61 2.46
CA HIS A 149 -10.71 16.51 3.93
C HIS A 149 -11.74 15.52 4.50
N ALA A 150 -13.02 15.62 4.11
CA ALA A 150 -14.07 14.73 4.61
C ALA A 150 -13.79 13.25 4.27
N ASP A 151 -13.39 12.99 3.04
CA ASP A 151 -13.08 11.64 2.55
C ASP A 151 -11.85 11.06 3.23
N ALA A 152 -10.83 11.89 3.48
CA ALA A 152 -9.62 11.51 4.19
C ALA A 152 -9.95 11.12 5.64
N VAL A 153 -10.78 11.90 6.33
CA VAL A 153 -11.20 11.62 7.71
C VAL A 153 -11.95 10.29 7.79
N GLU A 154 -12.90 10.05 6.89
CA GLU A 154 -13.65 8.79 6.88
C GLU A 154 -12.77 7.58 6.56
N ARG A 155 -11.87 7.70 5.57
CA ARG A 155 -10.90 6.64 5.26
C ARG A 155 -9.97 6.32 6.42
N VAL A 156 -9.48 7.33 7.14
CA VAL A 156 -8.65 7.13 8.33
C VAL A 156 -9.44 6.46 9.45
N LYS A 157 -10.73 6.78 9.65
CA LYS A 157 -11.58 6.06 10.62
C LYS A 157 -11.73 4.58 10.25
N MET A 158 -12.04 4.30 8.98
CA MET A 158 -12.17 2.92 8.50
C MET A 158 -10.87 2.15 8.71
N LEU A 159 -9.73 2.75 8.37
CA LEU A 159 -8.42 2.14 8.60
C LEU A 159 -8.19 1.84 10.09
N ILE A 160 -8.39 2.83 10.97
CA ILE A 160 -8.20 2.68 12.43
C ILE A 160 -9.02 1.53 13.01
N SER A 161 -10.23 1.29 12.50
CA SER A 161 -11.09 0.20 12.97
C SER A 161 -10.50 -1.20 12.76
N LYS A 162 -9.57 -1.32 11.80
CA LYS A 162 -8.92 -2.59 11.43
C LYS A 162 -7.44 -2.61 11.76
N HIS A 163 -6.73 -1.55 11.43
CA HIS A 163 -5.32 -1.30 11.66
C HIS A 163 -5.16 0.07 12.32
N PRO A 164 -5.08 0.14 13.66
CA PRO A 164 -4.76 1.37 14.38
C PRO A 164 -3.50 2.06 13.83
N ILE A 165 -3.37 3.36 14.07
CA ILE A 165 -2.27 4.19 13.56
C ILE A 165 -1.56 4.92 14.68
N ASN A 166 -0.31 5.34 14.44
CA ASN A 166 0.40 6.24 15.35
C ASN A 166 -0.07 7.70 15.14
N ILE A 167 -1.23 8.04 15.73
CA ILE A 167 -1.84 9.38 15.56
C ILE A 167 -0.87 10.49 16.01
N TYR A 168 -0.14 10.29 17.10
CA TYR A 168 0.79 11.31 17.60
C TYR A 168 1.96 11.52 16.64
N ARG A 169 2.51 10.45 16.07
CA ARG A 169 3.53 10.55 15.04
C ARG A 169 3.01 11.31 13.82
N MET A 170 1.80 11.01 13.35
CA MET A 170 1.21 11.74 12.22
C MET A 170 1.05 13.23 12.54
N MET A 171 0.60 13.59 13.75
CA MET A 171 0.48 14.99 14.18
C MET A 171 1.80 15.75 14.11
N ASP A 172 2.92 15.09 14.43
CA ASP A 172 4.24 15.73 14.44
C ASP A 172 4.70 16.17 13.04
N TYR A 173 4.11 15.62 11.98
CA TYR A 173 4.45 15.92 10.59
C TYR A 173 3.34 16.62 9.81
N LEU A 174 2.21 16.96 10.45
CA LEU A 174 1.23 17.84 9.84
C LEU A 174 1.83 19.25 9.72
N ASP A 175 2.03 19.69 8.48
CA ASP A 175 2.58 21.01 8.18
C ASP A 175 1.52 22.13 8.22
N HIS A 176 1.90 23.31 7.73
CA HIS A 176 1.03 24.48 7.69
C HIS A 176 0.17 24.62 6.43
N SER A 177 0.15 23.61 5.57
CA SER A 177 -0.75 23.58 4.41
C SER A 177 -2.22 23.60 4.83
N GLY A 178 -3.10 24.06 3.92
CA GLY A 178 -4.54 24.11 4.18
C GLY A 178 -5.11 22.74 4.54
N ALA A 179 -4.77 21.71 3.76
CA ALA A 179 -5.23 20.34 3.97
C ALA A 179 -4.82 19.79 5.35
N HIS A 180 -3.56 19.99 5.76
CA HIS A 180 -3.07 19.50 7.07
C HIS A 180 -3.68 20.27 8.24
N ARG A 181 -3.86 21.58 8.12
CA ARG A 181 -4.54 22.39 9.13
C ARG A 181 -6.00 22.00 9.30
N GLU A 182 -6.71 21.74 8.21
CA GLU A 182 -8.08 21.23 8.27
C GLU A 182 -8.12 19.85 8.92
N PHE A 183 -7.24 18.94 8.52
CA PHE A 183 -7.16 17.60 9.08
C PHE A 183 -6.83 17.60 10.58
N LEU A 184 -6.03 18.55 11.07
CA LEU A 184 -5.70 18.70 12.50
C LEU A 184 -6.96 18.81 13.37
N ASN A 185 -8.04 19.42 12.86
CA ASN A 185 -9.32 19.54 13.58
C ASN A 185 -10.00 18.19 13.82
N ALA A 186 -9.74 17.19 12.97
CA ALA A 186 -10.32 15.85 13.10
C ALA A 186 -9.54 14.95 14.08
N ILE A 187 -8.30 15.30 14.42
CA ILE A 187 -7.41 14.46 15.24
C ILE A 187 -8.01 14.10 16.60
N GLY A 188 -8.66 15.06 17.28
CA GLY A 188 -9.30 14.82 18.58
C GLY A 188 -10.37 13.73 18.49
N HIS A 189 -11.17 13.76 17.42
CA HIS A 189 -12.17 12.75 17.15
C HIS A 189 -11.56 11.39 16.80
N LEU A 190 -10.54 11.36 15.93
CA LEU A 190 -9.85 10.13 15.54
C LEU A 190 -9.19 9.42 16.74
N LYS A 191 -8.65 10.17 17.70
CA LYS A 191 -8.14 9.60 18.96
C LYS A 191 -9.22 8.87 19.75
N ASN A 192 -10.44 9.41 19.80
CA ASN A 192 -11.55 8.77 20.49
C ASN A 192 -12.01 7.51 19.74
N VAL A 193 -12.11 7.57 18.41
CA VAL A 193 -12.44 6.41 17.56
C VAL A 193 -11.42 5.29 17.77
N GLN A 194 -10.11 5.59 17.70
CA GLN A 194 -9.07 4.58 17.91
C GLN A 194 -9.09 3.99 19.32
N ARG A 195 -9.29 4.83 20.35
CA ARG A 195 -9.39 4.35 21.73
C ARG A 195 -10.53 3.35 21.90
N GLN A 196 -11.67 3.59 21.24
CA GLN A 196 -12.79 2.67 21.29
C GLN A 196 -12.48 1.39 20.50
N ALA A 197 -12.00 1.53 19.26
CA ALA A 197 -11.65 0.40 18.40
C ALA A 197 -10.67 -0.58 19.07
N ILE A 198 -9.63 -0.08 19.73
CA ILE A 198 -8.63 -0.92 20.42
C ILE A 198 -9.23 -1.71 21.60
N LYS A 199 -10.29 -1.20 22.24
CA LYS A 199 -10.96 -1.87 23.36
C LYS A 199 -11.95 -2.94 22.91
N ASP A 200 -12.41 -2.85 21.67
CA ASP A 200 -13.44 -3.72 21.12
C ASP A 200 -12.84 -4.88 20.32
N ASP A 201 -13.65 -5.92 20.11
CA ASP A 201 -13.29 -7.02 19.21
C ASP A 201 -13.29 -6.54 17.74
N PRO A 202 -12.34 -7.01 16.90
CA PRO A 202 -11.35 -8.03 17.19
C PRO A 202 -10.00 -7.49 17.69
N LEU A 203 -9.84 -6.17 17.79
CA LEU A 203 -8.54 -5.54 18.05
C LEU A 203 -8.02 -5.81 19.46
N CYS A 204 -8.87 -5.80 20.48
CA CYS A 204 -8.43 -6.00 21.87
C CYS A 204 -7.76 -7.37 22.13
N ARG A 205 -7.99 -8.36 21.26
CA ARG A 205 -7.39 -9.69 21.32
C ARG A 205 -6.16 -9.84 20.41
N ARG A 206 -5.85 -8.83 19.59
CA ARG A 206 -4.78 -8.89 18.60
C ARG A 206 -3.43 -8.85 19.30
N ARG A 207 -2.53 -9.75 18.89
CA ARG A 207 -1.15 -9.83 19.38
C ARG A 207 -0.22 -9.17 18.38
N ALA A 208 0.94 -8.69 18.82
CA ALA A 208 2.00 -8.26 17.92
C ALA A 208 2.44 -9.41 16.99
N LEU A 209 2.89 -9.09 15.78
CA LEU A 209 3.53 -10.05 14.88
C LEU A 209 4.96 -10.38 15.33
N GLY A 210 5.62 -9.45 16.01
CA GLY A 210 7.00 -9.53 16.51
C GLY A 210 7.11 -9.75 18.01
#